data_AF-A0A7W4E520-F1
#
_entry.id   AF-A0A7W4E520-F1
#
_cell.length_a   1.000
_cell.length_b   1.000
_cell.length_c   1.000
_cell.angle_alpha   90.00
_cell.angle_beta   90.00
_cell.angle_gamma   90.00
#
_symmetry.space_group_name_H-M   'P 1'
#
loop_
_entity.id
_entity.type
_entity.pdbx_description
1 polymer ?
#
loop_
_entity_poly.entity_id
_entity_poly.type
_entity_poly.pdbx_seq_one_letter_code
_entity_poly.pdbx_strand_id
1 'polypeptide(L)'
;EVVLVLAVAAMIFLMVFIALPAMQIMQRDTARANDVNRITTQLNSYQSNNNQKIPSMDKDAYVSGHADVDKDVFKSAERTSWAYFYDAYLIGTDTKQKFADPDQEPYSLEISSCKAADSYDPESKECKNGQRTHYTFTQQSEGTEDNTSNDRYASKGTPGHTISIVVNSSCDGETAVHSTGGNKVSVLYKREGGGVICRSI
;
A
#
# COMPACT_ATOMS: atom_id res chain seq x y z
N GLU A 1 -17.91 28.96 -44.47
CA GLU A 1 -18.32 27.70 -43.82
C GLU A 1 -17.14 26.96 -43.17
N VAL A 2 -16.20 26.41 -43.96
CA VAL A 2 -15.05 25.59 -43.50
C VAL A 2 -14.32 26.11 -42.25
N VAL A 3 -14.07 27.43 -42.16
CA VAL A 3 -13.33 28.06 -41.03
C VAL A 3 -14.04 27.86 -39.68
N LEU A 4 -15.37 27.92 -39.65
CA LEU A 4 -16.16 27.76 -38.42
C LEU A 4 -16.12 26.30 -37.94
N VAL A 5 -16.18 25.35 -38.88
CA VAL A 5 -16.06 23.91 -38.59
C VAL A 5 -14.68 23.58 -37.99
N LEU A 6 -13.61 24.15 -38.55
CA LEU A 6 -12.25 24.00 -38.00
C LEU A 6 -12.10 24.57 -36.59
N ALA A 7 -12.67 25.74 -36.32
CA ALA A 7 -12.61 26.36 -34.99
C ALA A 7 -13.31 25.51 -33.92
N VAL A 8 -14.51 24.98 -34.22
CA VAL A 8 -15.25 24.09 -33.30
C VAL A 8 -14.52 22.76 -33.11
N ALA A 9 -14.00 22.16 -34.18
CA ALA A 9 -13.22 20.92 -34.09
C ALA A 9 -11.98 21.09 -33.19
N ALA A 10 -11.21 22.17 -33.37
CA ALA A 10 -10.04 22.46 -32.55
C ALA A 10 -10.40 22.63 -31.05
N MET A 11 -11.52 23.28 -30.76
CA MET A 11 -11.99 23.48 -29.38
C MET A 11 -12.42 22.17 -28.69
N ILE A 12 -13.10 21.28 -29.42
CA ILE A 12 -13.49 19.96 -28.92
C ILE A 12 -12.25 19.09 -28.68
N PHE A 13 -11.30 19.06 -29.63
CA PHE A 13 -10.05 18.32 -29.46
C PHE A 13 -9.29 18.78 -28.21
N LEU A 14 -9.17 20.09 -27.98
CA LEU A 14 -8.53 20.65 -26.79
C LEU A 14 -9.16 20.12 -25.49
N MET A 15 -10.50 20.12 -25.39
CA MET A 15 -11.18 19.60 -24.20
C MET A 15 -10.95 18.10 -24.01
N VAL A 16 -11.00 17.30 -25.09
CA VAL A 16 -10.78 15.85 -25.05
C VAL A 16 -9.35 15.51 -24.62
N PHE A 17 -8.34 16.21 -25.14
CA PHE A 17 -6.93 16.00 -24.78
C PHE A 17 -6.62 16.32 -23.31
N ILE A 18 -7.37 17.24 -22.67
CA ILE A 18 -7.22 17.54 -21.24
C ILE A 18 -8.02 16.56 -20.37
N ALA A 19 -9.23 16.17 -20.79
CA ALA A 19 -10.13 15.36 -19.98
C ALA A 19 -9.75 13.86 -19.91
N LEU A 20 -9.29 13.27 -21.02
CA LEU A 20 -8.92 11.85 -21.07
C LEU A 20 -7.82 11.42 -20.08
N PRO A 21 -6.65 12.10 -19.99
CA PRO A 21 -5.60 11.70 -19.03
C PRO A 21 -6.06 11.83 -17.57
N ALA A 22 -6.84 12.87 -17.25
CA ALA A 22 -7.37 13.06 -15.89
C ALA A 22 -8.31 11.91 -15.46
N MET A 23 -9.14 11.40 -16.38
CA MET A 23 -10.03 10.26 -16.09
C MET A 23 -9.24 8.96 -15.83
N GLN A 24 -8.14 8.75 -16.56
CA GLN A 24 -7.30 7.55 -16.40
C GLN A 24 -6.62 7.52 -15.01
N ILE A 25 -6.09 8.66 -14.55
CA ILE A 25 -5.52 8.81 -13.20
C ILE A 25 -6.58 8.46 -12.14
N MET A 26 -7.79 9.02 -12.26
CA MET A 26 -8.88 8.78 -11.30
C MET A 26 -9.30 7.30 -11.24
N GLN A 27 -9.29 6.59 -12.37
CA GLN A 27 -9.55 5.15 -12.41
C GLN A 27 -8.45 4.34 -11.73
N ARG A 28 -7.16 4.67 -11.96
CA ARG A 28 -6.03 4.01 -11.29
C ARG A 28 -6.06 4.25 -9.77
N ASP A 29 -6.26 5.48 -9.32
CA ASP A 29 -6.36 5.81 -7.89
C ASP A 29 -7.57 5.12 -7.22
N THR A 30 -8.66 4.90 -7.95
CA THR A 30 -9.81 4.11 -7.47
C THR A 30 -9.47 2.63 -7.34
N ALA A 31 -8.73 2.05 -8.28
CA ALA A 31 -8.24 0.67 -8.19
C ALA A 31 -7.27 0.50 -7.00
N ARG A 32 -6.26 1.37 -6.88
CA ARG A 32 -5.32 1.42 -5.75
C ARG A 32 -6.04 1.54 -4.40
N ALA A 33 -7.09 2.35 -4.31
CA ALA A 33 -7.91 2.44 -3.10
C ALA A 33 -8.66 1.13 -2.77
N ASN A 34 -9.09 0.38 -3.79
CA ASN A 34 -9.68 -0.96 -3.60
C ASN A 34 -8.64 -2.00 -3.16
N ASP A 35 -7.40 -1.92 -3.64
CA ASP A 35 -6.29 -2.78 -3.21
C ASP A 35 -5.86 -2.51 -1.75
N VAL A 36 -5.83 -1.24 -1.34
CA VAL A 36 -5.62 -0.88 0.08
C VAL A 36 -6.79 -1.37 0.96
N ASN A 37 -8.04 -1.28 0.47
CA ASN A 37 -9.21 -1.88 1.14
C ASN A 37 -9.10 -3.43 1.19
N ARG A 38 -8.48 -4.08 0.19
CA ARG A 38 -8.21 -5.53 0.19
C ARG A 38 -7.24 -5.90 1.31
N ILE A 39 -6.11 -5.20 1.50
CA ILE A 39 -5.23 -5.43 2.66
C ILE A 39 -6.02 -5.30 3.96
N THR A 40 -6.77 -4.20 4.12
CA THR A 40 -7.58 -3.89 5.31
C THR A 40 -8.56 -5.05 5.63
N THR A 41 -9.22 -5.58 4.60
CA THR A 41 -10.15 -6.72 4.72
C THR A 41 -9.43 -8.01 5.08
N GLN A 42 -8.32 -8.30 4.40
CA GLN A 42 -7.53 -9.51 4.63
C GLN A 42 -6.85 -9.52 6.00
N LEU A 43 -6.44 -8.36 6.51
CA LEU A 43 -5.84 -8.23 7.84
C LEU A 43 -6.89 -8.44 8.95
N ASN A 44 -8.15 -8.06 8.73
CA ASN A 44 -9.27 -8.45 9.60
C ASN A 44 -9.53 -9.97 9.57
N SER A 45 -9.43 -10.62 8.40
CA SER A 45 -9.49 -12.08 8.28
C SER A 45 -8.31 -12.76 9.00
N TYR A 46 -7.09 -12.23 8.86
CA TYR A 46 -5.91 -12.71 9.57
C TYR A 46 -6.11 -12.61 11.09
N GLN A 47 -6.54 -11.45 11.60
CA GLN A 47 -6.82 -11.25 13.02
C GLN A 47 -7.88 -12.24 13.53
N SER A 48 -8.96 -12.45 12.78
CA SER A 48 -10.02 -13.39 13.15
C SER A 48 -9.48 -14.83 13.25
N ASN A 49 -8.58 -15.23 12.35
CA ASN A 49 -7.96 -16.54 12.34
C ASN A 49 -6.82 -16.72 13.38
N ASN A 50 -6.27 -15.62 13.91
CA ASN A 50 -5.08 -15.62 14.78
C ASN A 50 -5.34 -14.97 16.16
N ASN A 51 -6.56 -15.11 16.70
CA ASN A 51 -6.94 -14.60 18.03
C ASN A 51 -6.69 -13.09 18.22
N GLN A 52 -7.12 -12.29 17.24
CA GLN A 52 -6.97 -10.82 17.16
C GLN A 52 -5.51 -10.33 17.13
N LYS A 53 -4.56 -11.22 16.83
CA LYS A 53 -3.16 -10.83 16.62
C LYS A 53 -2.94 -10.39 15.18
N ILE A 54 -2.11 -9.35 15.03
CA ILE A 54 -1.49 -8.97 13.76
C ILE A 54 -0.25 -9.85 13.50
N PRO A 55 0.27 -9.89 12.26
CA PRO A 55 1.58 -10.48 12.00
C PRO A 55 2.68 -9.76 12.81
N SER A 56 3.66 -10.53 13.27
CA SER A 56 4.82 -10.07 14.04
C SER A 56 5.78 -9.28 13.16
N MET A 57 6.24 -8.15 13.69
CA MET A 57 7.30 -7.32 13.12
C MET A 57 8.71 -7.80 13.45
N ASP A 58 8.85 -8.85 14.27
CA ASP A 58 10.17 -9.38 14.67
C ASP A 58 10.89 -10.06 13.51
N LYS A 59 10.19 -10.26 12.38
CA LYS A 59 10.61 -11.08 11.25
C LYS A 59 10.85 -10.29 9.97
N ASP A 60 9.88 -9.47 9.57
CA ASP A 60 9.94 -8.71 8.32
C ASP A 60 9.63 -7.24 8.61
N ALA A 61 10.55 -6.33 8.29
CA ALA A 61 10.25 -4.89 8.21
C ALA A 61 9.84 -4.47 6.79
N TYR A 62 10.09 -5.33 5.80
CA TYR A 62 9.74 -5.15 4.40
C TYR A 62 9.45 -6.50 3.77
N VAL A 63 8.55 -6.51 2.79
CA VAL A 63 8.23 -7.67 1.95
C VAL A 63 8.22 -7.19 0.50
N SER A 64 9.24 -7.55 -0.28
CA SER A 64 9.27 -7.20 -1.72
C SER A 64 8.09 -7.83 -2.45
N GLY A 65 7.45 -7.02 -3.30
CA GLY A 65 6.31 -7.42 -4.10
C GLY A 65 6.65 -8.59 -5.02
N HIS A 66 5.77 -9.58 -5.10
CA HIS A 66 5.94 -10.73 -5.97
C HIS A 66 4.59 -11.36 -6.34
N ALA A 67 4.58 -12.17 -7.41
CA ALA A 67 3.37 -12.80 -7.93
C ALA A 67 3.24 -14.30 -7.57
N ASP A 68 4.36 -14.98 -7.28
CA ASP A 68 4.41 -16.43 -7.05
C ASP A 68 4.59 -16.76 -5.56
N VAL A 69 3.63 -17.50 -4.99
CA VAL A 69 3.61 -17.93 -3.58
C VAL A 69 4.87 -18.72 -3.18
N ASP A 70 5.60 -18.25 -2.16
CA ASP A 70 6.66 -18.98 -1.50
C ASP A 70 6.08 -20.06 -0.58
N LYS A 71 6.26 -21.33 -0.94
CA LYS A 71 5.79 -22.45 -0.12
C LYS A 71 6.49 -22.55 1.23
N ASP A 72 7.65 -21.90 1.41
CA ASP A 72 8.38 -21.94 2.67
C ASP A 72 7.74 -21.11 3.78
N VAL A 73 6.98 -20.04 3.47
CA VAL A 73 6.33 -19.22 4.53
C VAL A 73 5.13 -19.92 5.18
N PHE A 74 4.69 -21.07 4.65
CA PHE A 74 3.64 -21.90 5.25
C PHE A 74 4.16 -22.84 6.35
N LYS A 75 5.50 -22.93 6.52
CA LYS A 75 6.16 -23.64 7.63
C LYS A 75 5.74 -23.00 8.96
N SER A 76 5.58 -23.80 10.01
CA SER A 76 4.95 -23.37 11.27
C SER A 76 5.59 -22.15 11.92
N ALA A 77 6.91 -21.99 11.81
CA ALA A 77 7.64 -20.82 12.32
C ALA A 77 7.24 -19.51 11.62
N GLU A 78 6.89 -19.55 10.34
CA GLU A 78 6.66 -18.35 9.52
C GLU A 78 5.20 -17.90 9.48
N ARG A 79 4.25 -18.69 10.00
CA ARG A 79 2.80 -18.36 9.99
C ARG A 79 2.39 -17.09 10.74
N THR A 80 3.31 -16.51 11.52
CA THR A 80 3.13 -15.24 12.20
C THR A 80 3.82 -14.07 11.51
N SER A 81 4.45 -14.24 10.35
CA SER A 81 5.21 -13.17 9.68
C SER A 81 4.36 -12.39 8.67
N TRP A 82 4.81 -11.19 8.30
CA TRP A 82 4.18 -10.38 7.25
C TRP A 82 4.36 -11.01 5.87
N ALA A 83 5.47 -11.70 5.64
CA ALA A 83 5.67 -12.55 4.48
C ALA A 83 4.56 -13.62 4.35
N TYR A 84 4.24 -14.35 5.42
CA TYR A 84 3.11 -15.30 5.38
C TYR A 84 1.75 -14.62 5.16
N PHE A 85 1.53 -13.43 5.72
CA PHE A 85 0.32 -12.66 5.45
C PHE A 85 0.19 -12.30 3.96
N TYR A 86 1.27 -11.80 3.34
CA TYR A 86 1.31 -11.47 1.92
C TYR A 86 0.95 -12.70 1.07
N ASP A 87 1.68 -13.81 1.24
CA ASP A 87 1.52 -15.02 0.45
C ASP A 87 0.17 -15.72 0.65
N ALA A 88 -0.29 -15.85 1.89
CA ALA A 88 -1.48 -16.62 2.21
C ALA A 88 -2.80 -15.84 2.08
N TYR A 89 -2.78 -14.51 2.23
CA TYR A 89 -3.98 -13.66 2.23
C TYR A 89 -4.04 -12.62 1.12
N LEU A 90 -2.90 -12.06 0.67
CA LEU A 90 -2.90 -11.06 -0.40
C LEU A 90 -2.83 -11.71 -1.78
N ILE A 91 -1.76 -12.42 -2.13
CA ILE A 91 -1.69 -13.10 -3.44
C ILE A 91 -2.48 -14.41 -3.45
N GLY A 92 -2.40 -15.22 -2.39
CA GLY A 92 -3.13 -16.48 -2.25
C GLY A 92 -2.78 -17.51 -3.34
N THR A 93 -3.50 -18.63 -3.35
CA THR A 93 -3.28 -19.71 -4.34
C THR A 93 -4.09 -19.55 -5.63
N ASP A 94 -5.04 -18.61 -5.70
CA ASP A 94 -5.82 -18.35 -6.91
C ASP A 94 -5.19 -17.18 -7.71
N THR A 95 -4.40 -17.54 -8.71
CA THR A 95 -3.60 -16.63 -9.54
C THR A 95 -4.40 -15.62 -10.36
N LYS A 96 -5.75 -15.67 -10.31
CA LYS A 96 -6.65 -14.76 -11.02
C LYS A 96 -6.75 -13.36 -10.43
N GLN A 97 -6.51 -13.20 -9.13
CA GLN A 97 -6.56 -11.89 -8.46
C GLN A 97 -5.17 -11.48 -7.98
N LYS A 98 -4.26 -11.21 -8.94
CA LYS A 98 -2.93 -10.65 -8.65
C LYS A 98 -3.05 -9.46 -7.71
N PHE A 99 -2.20 -9.39 -6.69
CA PHE A 99 -2.08 -8.24 -5.82
C PHE A 99 -1.01 -7.31 -6.40
N ALA A 100 -1.42 -6.50 -7.37
CA ALA A 100 -0.54 -5.68 -8.19
C ALA A 100 -1.21 -4.34 -8.51
N ASP A 101 -0.40 -3.31 -8.71
CA ASP A 101 -0.85 -1.99 -9.12
C ASP A 101 -1.54 -2.06 -10.50
N PRO A 102 -2.41 -1.08 -10.85
CA PRO A 102 -2.86 -0.88 -12.23
C PRO A 102 -1.77 -0.96 -13.32
N ASP A 103 -0.52 -0.63 -12.99
CA ASP A 103 0.64 -0.73 -13.88
C ASP A 103 1.21 -2.18 -14.00
N GLN A 104 0.54 -3.15 -13.37
CA GLN A 104 0.79 -4.61 -13.33
C GLN A 104 1.99 -5.09 -12.49
N GLU A 105 2.72 -4.18 -11.85
CA GLU A 105 3.79 -4.53 -10.91
C GLU A 105 3.22 -4.91 -9.52
N PRO A 106 3.73 -5.97 -8.86
CA PRO A 106 3.28 -6.34 -7.52
C PRO A 106 3.52 -5.24 -6.49
N TYR A 107 2.57 -5.01 -5.59
CA TYR A 107 2.79 -4.09 -4.47
C TYR A 107 3.80 -4.69 -3.48
N SER A 108 4.80 -3.91 -3.06
CA SER A 108 5.62 -4.26 -1.89
C SER A 108 4.95 -3.80 -0.59
N LEU A 109 5.32 -4.38 0.57
CA LEU A 109 4.87 -3.90 1.88
C LEU A 109 6.07 -3.38 2.70
N GLU A 110 5.91 -2.22 3.32
CA GLU A 110 6.86 -1.67 4.30
C GLU A 110 6.16 -1.57 5.66
N ILE A 111 6.73 -2.16 6.69
CA ILE A 111 6.10 -2.34 8.00
C ILE A 111 6.81 -1.49 9.05
N SER A 112 6.06 -0.60 9.69
CA SER A 112 6.56 0.28 10.74
C SER A 112 5.72 0.21 12.02
N SER A 113 6.37 0.52 13.14
CA SER A 113 5.76 0.53 14.48
C SER A 113 5.57 1.96 14.94
N CYS A 114 4.33 2.34 15.24
CA CYS A 114 3.99 3.62 15.84
C CYS A 114 3.72 3.46 17.36
N LYS A 115 4.56 2.69 18.06
CA LYS A 115 4.35 2.34 19.49
C LYS A 115 5.28 3.08 20.46
N ALA A 116 6.56 3.19 20.11
CA ALA A 116 7.57 3.75 20.98
C ALA A 116 7.48 5.29 20.99
N ALA A 117 7.88 5.94 22.09
CA ALA A 117 7.70 7.39 22.25
C ALA A 117 8.48 8.25 21.23
N ASP A 118 9.51 7.68 20.60
CA ASP A 118 10.29 8.24 19.52
C ASP A 118 9.71 7.96 18.13
N SER A 119 8.77 7.02 17.98
CA SER A 119 8.16 6.62 16.69
C SER A 119 7.04 7.54 16.17
N TYR A 120 6.57 8.46 17.01
CA TYR A 120 5.56 9.46 16.66
C TYR A 120 5.94 10.85 17.18
N ASP A 121 5.26 11.88 16.69
CA ASP A 121 5.38 13.24 17.22
C ASP A 121 4.66 13.36 18.59
N PRO A 122 5.30 13.91 19.64
CA PRO A 122 4.70 13.95 20.97
C PRO A 122 3.49 14.89 21.08
N GLU A 123 3.30 15.85 20.17
CA GLU A 123 2.19 16.80 20.16
C GLU A 123 1.08 16.32 19.20
N SER A 124 1.38 16.17 17.90
CA SER A 124 0.40 15.80 16.87
C SER A 124 0.01 14.32 16.88
N LYS A 125 0.81 13.47 17.55
CA LYS A 125 0.70 11.99 17.54
C LYS A 125 0.92 11.34 16.18
N GLU A 126 1.34 12.09 15.16
CA GLU A 126 1.60 11.56 13.82
C GLU A 126 2.78 10.58 13.82
N CYS A 127 2.61 9.44 13.17
CA CYS A 127 3.60 8.37 13.09
C CYS A 127 4.71 8.72 12.08
N LYS A 128 5.95 8.87 12.56
CA LYS A 128 7.08 9.38 11.74
C LYS A 128 7.40 8.54 10.52
N ASN A 129 7.31 7.21 10.67
CA ASN A 129 7.54 6.24 9.59
C ASN A 129 6.20 5.67 9.07
N GLY A 130 5.08 6.35 9.36
CA GLY A 130 3.75 5.85 9.04
C GLY A 130 3.14 6.50 7.81
N GLN A 131 3.31 7.81 7.66
CA GLN A 131 3.06 8.47 6.40
C GLN A 131 4.39 8.52 5.64
N ARG A 132 4.43 8.05 4.39
CA ARG A 132 5.55 8.28 3.46
C ARG A 132 5.59 9.75 3.00
N THR A 133 5.46 10.72 3.90
CA THR A 133 5.25 12.15 3.64
C THR A 133 6.27 12.70 2.64
N HIS A 134 7.52 12.31 2.79
CA HIS A 134 8.66 12.81 2.00
C HIS A 134 8.76 12.31 0.53
N TYR A 135 7.95 11.33 0.09
CA TYR A 135 8.27 10.49 -1.10
C TYR A 135 7.63 10.79 -2.48
N THR A 136 6.85 11.87 -2.71
CA THR A 136 5.99 12.01 -3.95
C THR A 136 5.14 10.74 -4.26
N PHE A 137 4.56 10.53 -5.46
CA PHE A 137 4.00 9.23 -5.90
C PHE A 137 5.06 8.40 -6.65
N THR A 138 5.83 9.05 -7.52
CA THR A 138 6.83 8.41 -8.40
C THR A 138 7.90 7.63 -7.63
N GLN A 139 8.45 8.16 -6.52
CA GLN A 139 9.47 7.43 -5.76
C GLN A 139 8.87 6.22 -4.98
N GLN A 140 7.54 6.20 -4.77
CA GLN A 140 6.83 5.06 -4.20
C GLN A 140 6.57 3.97 -5.25
N SER A 141 6.24 4.34 -6.50
CA SER A 141 6.13 3.38 -7.60
C SER A 141 7.49 2.81 -7.99
N GLU A 142 8.51 3.65 -8.17
CA GLU A 142 9.89 3.26 -8.53
C GLU A 142 10.65 2.48 -7.44
N GLY A 143 10.05 2.26 -6.27
CA GLY A 143 10.63 1.41 -5.23
C GLY A 143 11.80 2.03 -4.49
N THR A 144 11.74 3.32 -4.13
CA THR A 144 12.74 3.87 -3.18
C THR A 144 12.48 3.29 -1.78
N GLU A 145 13.33 2.37 -1.36
CA GLU A 145 13.31 1.66 -0.08
C GLU A 145 13.94 2.50 1.04
N ASP A 146 13.24 2.72 2.17
CA ASP A 146 13.87 3.32 3.37
C ASP A 146 14.37 2.23 4.34
N ASN A 147 13.86 0.99 4.23
CA ASN A 147 14.20 -0.10 5.15
C ASN A 147 13.93 -1.50 4.57
N THR A 148 14.89 -2.13 3.88
CA THR A 148 14.84 -3.55 3.47
C THR A 148 15.32 -4.55 4.53
N SER A 149 15.41 -4.12 5.80
CA SER A 149 15.88 -5.00 6.88
C SER A 149 14.98 -6.23 7.01
N ASN A 150 15.61 -7.41 6.93
CA ASN A 150 14.96 -8.71 6.96
C ASN A 150 13.94 -8.97 5.83
N ASP A 151 14.04 -8.32 4.67
CA ASP A 151 13.23 -8.72 3.51
C ASP A 151 13.63 -10.13 3.02
N ARG A 152 12.74 -11.10 3.28
CA ARG A 152 12.86 -12.48 2.83
C ARG A 152 12.91 -12.60 1.29
N TYR A 153 12.38 -11.62 0.57
CA TYR A 153 12.19 -11.67 -0.87
C TYR A 153 13.24 -10.86 -1.65
N ALA A 154 14.23 -10.26 -0.99
CA ALA A 154 15.21 -9.35 -1.60
C ALA A 154 15.98 -9.91 -2.83
N SER A 155 16.04 -11.23 -3.01
CA SER A 155 16.68 -11.89 -4.16
C SER A 155 15.70 -12.41 -5.24
N LYS A 156 14.39 -12.22 -5.08
CA LYS A 156 13.35 -12.82 -5.94
C LYS A 156 12.07 -11.99 -6.13
N GLY A 157 11.79 -11.04 -5.24
CA GLY A 157 10.72 -10.06 -5.41
C GLY A 157 11.21 -8.82 -6.16
N THR A 158 10.29 -7.93 -6.44
CA THR A 158 10.51 -6.65 -7.10
C THR A 158 10.10 -5.54 -6.12
N PRO A 159 11.03 -4.71 -5.63
CA PRO A 159 10.68 -3.53 -4.87
C PRO A 159 10.03 -2.50 -5.80
N GLY A 160 9.06 -1.78 -5.27
CA GLY A 160 8.15 -0.98 -6.08
C GLY A 160 6.75 -0.97 -5.49
N HIS A 161 5.99 0.06 -5.86
CA HIS A 161 4.62 0.28 -5.40
C HIS A 161 4.43 0.01 -3.89
N THR A 162 5.35 0.49 -3.06
CA THR A 162 5.46 0.11 -1.65
C THR A 162 4.29 0.65 -0.81
N ILE A 163 3.41 -0.20 -0.31
CA ILE A 163 2.34 0.16 0.63
C ILE A 163 2.92 0.21 2.05
N SER A 164 2.67 1.31 2.77
CA SER A 164 3.11 1.47 4.16
C SER A 164 2.05 0.88 5.11
N ILE A 165 2.49 0.01 6.02
CA ILE A 165 1.68 -0.64 7.04
C ILE A 165 2.21 -0.22 8.40
N VAL A 166 1.35 0.41 9.20
CA VAL A 166 1.73 1.11 10.43
C VAL A 166 0.98 0.51 11.59
N VAL A 167 1.64 -0.34 12.37
CA VAL A 167 1.00 -0.96 13.55
C VAL A 167 1.01 0.02 14.73
N ASN A 168 0.12 -0.20 15.70
CA ASN A 168 -0.12 0.73 16.80
C ASN A 168 -0.54 2.12 16.30
N SER A 169 -1.38 2.18 15.27
CA SER A 169 -1.88 3.44 14.71
C SER A 169 -3.35 3.37 14.27
N SER A 170 -3.94 4.53 14.02
CA SER A 170 -5.23 4.71 13.34
C SER A 170 -5.10 5.85 12.32
N CYS A 171 -5.97 5.89 11.32
CA CYS A 171 -5.99 7.01 10.37
C CYS A 171 -6.71 8.22 10.95
N ASP A 172 -6.06 9.39 10.90
CA ASP A 172 -6.71 10.70 10.99
C ASP A 172 -6.57 11.40 9.62
N GLY A 173 -7.67 11.47 8.88
CA GLY A 173 -7.67 11.90 7.48
C GLY A 173 -6.75 11.07 6.59
N GLU A 174 -5.64 11.67 6.14
CA GLU A 174 -4.63 11.07 5.27
C GLU A 174 -3.35 10.64 6.02
N THR A 175 -3.32 10.82 7.35
CA THR A 175 -2.15 10.59 8.20
C THR A 175 -2.38 9.43 9.18
N ALA A 176 -1.33 8.66 9.47
CA ALA A 176 -1.37 7.68 10.56
C ALA A 176 -1.00 8.34 11.89
N VAL A 177 -1.84 8.19 12.90
CA VAL A 177 -1.60 8.70 14.27
C VAL A 177 -1.54 7.56 15.29
N HIS A 178 -0.75 7.75 16.36
CA HIS A 178 -0.52 6.76 17.41
C HIS A 178 -1.82 6.22 18.01
N SER A 179 -1.88 4.89 18.18
CA SER A 179 -2.96 4.19 18.86
C SER A 179 -2.42 3.14 19.83
N THR A 180 -3.02 3.06 21.02
CA THR A 180 -2.61 2.15 22.10
C THR A 180 -2.95 0.68 21.84
N GLY A 181 -3.83 0.40 20.87
CA GLY A 181 -4.26 -0.97 20.55
C GLY A 181 -3.17 -1.78 19.84
N GLY A 182 -2.81 -2.94 20.40
CA GLY A 182 -1.79 -3.84 19.83
C GLY A 182 -2.15 -4.48 18.48
N ASN A 183 -3.42 -4.45 18.12
CA ASN A 183 -3.96 -4.95 16.86
C ASN A 183 -4.46 -3.83 15.92
N LYS A 184 -4.24 -2.56 16.29
CA LYS A 184 -4.62 -1.40 15.48
C LYS A 184 -3.55 -1.14 14.43
N VAL A 185 -3.98 -1.07 13.18
CA VAL A 185 -3.08 -0.95 12.02
C VAL A 185 -3.68 0.02 11.03
N SER A 186 -2.85 0.94 10.52
CA SER A 186 -3.17 1.78 9.37
C SER A 186 -2.40 1.30 8.14
N VAL A 187 -3.03 1.39 6.98
CA VAL A 187 -2.48 1.03 5.67
C VAL A 187 -2.55 2.28 4.80
N LEU A 188 -1.39 2.69 4.26
CA LEU A 188 -1.21 3.97 3.57
C LEU A 188 -0.57 3.78 2.19
N TYR A 189 -1.14 4.43 1.18
CA TYR A 189 -0.62 4.47 -0.18
C TYR A 189 -0.92 5.81 -0.84
N LYS A 190 0.00 6.37 -1.63
CA LYS A 190 -0.24 7.67 -2.26
C LYS A 190 -1.04 7.54 -3.54
N ARG A 191 -1.75 8.61 -3.84
CA ARG A 191 -2.46 8.78 -5.10
C ARG A 191 -1.58 9.48 -6.11
N GLU A 192 -1.74 9.08 -7.36
CA GLU A 192 -1.11 9.74 -8.50
C GLU A 192 -1.73 11.13 -8.73
N GLY A 193 -3.04 11.29 -8.48
CA GLY A 193 -3.74 12.57 -8.46
C GLY A 193 -3.48 13.45 -7.23
N GLY A 194 -2.63 13.00 -6.29
CA GLY A 194 -2.30 13.71 -5.04
C GLY A 194 -3.12 13.27 -3.83
N GLY A 195 -2.52 13.45 -2.65
CA GLY A 195 -3.03 12.95 -1.37
C GLY A 195 -2.65 11.50 -1.08
N VAL A 196 -3.10 11.00 0.07
CA VAL A 196 -2.81 9.64 0.59
C VAL A 196 -4.10 8.89 0.91
N ILE A 197 -4.23 7.67 0.40
CA ILE A 197 -5.24 6.72 0.86
C ILE A 197 -4.79 6.21 2.22
N CYS A 198 -5.51 6.55 3.30
CA CYS A 198 -5.35 5.93 4.61
C CYS A 198 -6.57 5.04 4.93
N ARG A 199 -6.32 3.81 5.40
CA ARG A 199 -7.34 2.89 5.94
C ARG A 199 -6.85 2.25 7.23
N SER A 200 -7.67 2.20 8.28
CA SER A 200 -7.30 1.57 9.54
C SER A 200 -8.34 0.56 10.02
N ILE A 201 -7.88 -0.43 10.81
CA ILE A 201 -8.68 -1.46 11.49
C ILE A 201 -8.55 -1.36 13.00
#